data_AF-A0A514ZYI7-F1
#
_entry.id   AF-A0A514ZYI7-F1
#
_cell.length_a   1.000
_cell.length_b   1.000
_cell.length_c   1.000
_cell.angle_alpha   90.00
_cell.angle_beta   90.00
_cell.angle_gamma   90.00
#
_symmetry.space_group_name_H-M   'P 1'
#
loop_
_entity.id
_entity.type
_entity.pdbx_description
1 polymer ?
#
loop_
_entity_poly.entity_id
_entity_poly.type
_entity_poly.pdbx_seq_one_letter_code
_entity_poly.pdbx_strand_id
1 'polypeptide(L)' 'MNELDELLTYFRCRHLPETPFVISPWAKTSNLFNCVKLAVATAQDGNKASIRRLQLIRQQLERQRIVNTK' A
#
# COMPACT_ATOMS: atom_id res chain seq x y z
N MET A 1 1.36 0.46 20.18
CA MET A 1 1.80 -0.22 18.94
C MET A 1 1.85 0.82 17.84
N ASN A 2 2.93 0.89 17.07
CA ASN A 2 3.10 1.91 16.03
C ASN A 2 2.23 1.58 14.82
N GLU A 3 1.46 2.55 14.32
CA GLU A 3 0.66 2.45 13.09
C GLU A 3 1.50 1.95 11.88
N LEU A 4 2.78 2.31 11.86
CA LEU A 4 3.74 1.78 10.90
C LEU A 4 3.93 0.26 11.01
N ASP A 5 4.02 -0.29 12.22
CA ASP A 5 4.28 -1.70 12.47
C ASP A 5 3.11 -2.58 11.98
N GLU A 6 1.87 -2.09 12.15
CA GLU A 6 0.68 -2.72 11.58
C GLU A 6 0.69 -2.71 10.04
N LEU A 7 1.08 -1.58 9.43
CA LEU A 7 1.21 -1.48 7.97
C LEU A 7 2.31 -2.42 7.45
N LEU A 8 3.47 -2.47 8.11
CA LEU A 8 4.55 -3.38 7.75
C LEU A 8 4.09 -4.83 7.80
N THR A 9 3.42 -5.24 8.87
CA THR A 9 2.89 -6.59 9.04
C THR A 9 1.86 -6.93 7.96
N TYR A 10 0.98 -5.96 7.63
CA TYR A 10 -0.03 -6.12 6.59
C TYR A 10 0.56 -6.38 5.19
N PHE A 11 1.62 -5.64 4.83
CA PHE A 11 2.26 -5.76 3.52
C PHE A 11 3.27 -6.90 3.44
N ARG A 12 3.85 -7.35 4.56
CA ARG A 12 4.86 -8.43 4.61
C ARG A 12 4.31 -9.79 4.17
N CYS A 13 3.04 -10.07 4.41
CA CYS A 13 2.41 -11.37 4.13
C CYS A 13 1.44 -11.35 2.94
N ARG A 14 1.37 -10.27 2.17
CA ARG A 14 0.45 -10.16 1.04
C ARG A 14 1.16 -10.23 -0.30
N HIS A 15 0.59 -11.03 -1.20
CA HIS A 15 0.87 -10.93 -2.61
C HIS A 15 0.24 -9.63 -3.13
N LEU A 16 1.09 -8.66 -3.49
CA LEU A 16 0.63 -7.43 -4.13
C LEU A 16 0.36 -7.73 -5.61
N PRO A 17 -0.75 -7.24 -6.18
CA PRO A 17 -1.03 -7.43 -7.59
C PRO A 17 0.05 -6.75 -8.45
N GLU A 18 0.54 -7.48 -9.46
CA GLU A 18 1.41 -6.93 -10.52
C GLU A 18 0.61 -6.21 -11.62
N THR A 19 -0.71 -6.07 -11.43
CA THR A 19 -1.58 -5.36 -12.36
C THR A 19 -1.54 -3.85 -12.11
N PRO A 20 -1.97 -3.04 -13.10
CA PRO A 20 -2.13 -1.60 -12.92
C PRO A 20 -3.04 -1.28 -11.74
N PHE A 21 -2.45 -0.77 -10.67
CA PHE A 21 -3.12 -0.39 -9.45
C PHE A 21 -3.33 1.12 -9.38
N VAL A 22 -4.58 1.54 -9.28
CA VAL A 22 -4.95 2.95 -9.13
C VAL A 22 -4.96 3.28 -7.64
N ILE A 23 -3.92 3.98 -7.17
CA ILE A 23 -3.79 4.46 -5.79
C ILE A 23 -4.75 5.65 -5.58
N SER A 24 -4.85 6.54 -6.56
CA SER A 24 -5.77 7.68 -6.57
C SER A 24 -6.19 7.99 -8.01
N PRO A 25 -7.23 8.82 -8.24
CA PRO A 25 -7.68 9.17 -9.60
C PRO A 25 -6.56 9.69 -10.51
N TRP A 26 -5.51 10.27 -9.92
CA TRP A 26 -4.36 10.85 -10.61
C TRP A 26 -3.09 10.01 -10.48
N ALA A 27 -3.09 8.96 -9.65
CA ALA A 27 -1.91 8.13 -9.38
C ALA A 27 -2.22 6.65 -9.64
N LYS A 28 -1.70 6.15 -10.76
CA LYS A 28 -1.70 4.74 -11.13
C LYS A 28 -0.28 4.21 -11.13
N THR A 29 -0.08 2.99 -10.66
CA THR A 29 1.20 2.29 -10.71
C THR A 29 1.00 0.88 -11.22
N SER A 30 1.84 0.44 -12.16
CA SER A 30 1.95 -0.97 -12.54
C SER A 30 2.92 -1.74 -11.65
N ASN A 31 3.59 -1.06 -10.71
CA ASN A 31 4.60 -1.66 -9.86
C ASN A 31 4.33 -1.35 -8.38
N LEU A 32 3.17 -1.82 -7.91
CA LEU A 32 2.71 -1.57 -6.56
C LEU A 32 3.68 -2.11 -5.51
N PHE A 33 4.32 -3.26 -5.79
CA PHE A 33 5.33 -3.85 -4.91
C PHE A 33 6.48 -2.89 -4.62
N ASN A 34 7.10 -2.32 -5.67
CA ASN A 34 8.20 -1.37 -5.48
C ASN A 34 7.73 -0.08 -4.81
N CYS A 35 6.52 0.41 -5.13
CA CYS A 35 5.95 1.57 -4.46
C CYS A 35 5.76 1.34 -2.94
N VAL A 36 5.24 0.17 -2.55
CA VAL A 36 5.06 -0.20 -1.14
C VAL A 36 6.42 -0.36 -0.47
N LYS A 37 7.38 -1.04 -1.10
CA LYS A 37 8.73 -1.23 -0.56
C LYS A 37 9.43 0.11 -0.28
N LEU A 38 9.34 1.07 -1.22
CA LEU A 38 9.92 2.40 -1.06
C LEU A 38 9.18 3.23 0.00
N ALA A 39 7.84 3.15 0.04
CA ALA A 39 7.05 3.84 1.04
C ALA A 39 7.31 3.28 2.45
N VAL A 40 7.53 1.97 2.58
CA VAL A 40 7.93 1.32 3.83
C VAL A 40 9.30 1.83 4.30
N ALA A 41 10.32 1.81 3.43
CA ALA A 41 11.66 2.26 3.78
C ALA A 41 11.67 3.73 4.22
N THR A 42 10.97 4.60 3.49
CA THR A 42 10.86 6.02 3.83
C THR A 42 9.99 6.28 5.06
N ALA A 43 8.98 5.44 5.34
CA ALA A 43 8.19 5.54 6.56
C ALA A 43 8.98 5.12 7.81
N GLN A 44 9.87 4.13 7.69
CA GLN A 44 10.82 3.75 8.74
C GLN A 44 11.79 4.89 9.09
N ASP A 45 12.13 5.73 8.12
CA ASP A 45 12.92 6.94 8.29
C ASP A 45 12.15 8.09 8.98
N GLY A 46 10.85 7.90 9.27
CA GLY A 46 9.99 8.89 9.95
C GLY A 46 9.15 9.75 8.99
N ASN A 47 9.11 9.42 7.69
CA ASN A 47 8.32 10.17 6.73
C ASN A 47 6.81 9.90 6.87
N LYS A 48 6.09 10.86 7.45
CA LYS A 48 4.63 10.81 7.64
C LYS A 48 3.84 10.74 6.33
N ALA A 49 4.35 11.31 5.23
CA ALA A 49 3.66 11.25 3.95
C ALA A 49 3.64 9.83 3.38
N SER A 50 4.73 9.08 3.58
CA SER A 50 4.83 7.67 3.18
C SER A 50 3.88 6.78 3.97
N ILE A 51 3.71 7.03 5.27
CA ILE A 51 2.72 6.34 6.11
C ILE A 51 1.30 6.53 5.56
N ARG A 52 0.90 7.78 5.27
CA ARG A 52 -0.41 8.07 4.66
C ARG A 52 -0.58 7.37 3.31
N ARG A 53 0.48 7.29 2.51
CA ARG A 53 0.45 6.61 1.22
C ARG A 53 0.23 5.10 1.37
N LEU A 54 0.88 4.47 2.34
CA LEU A 54 0.67 3.06 2.69
C LEU A 54 -0.77 2.80 3.15
N GLN A 55 -1.36 3.70 3.94
CA GLN A 55 -2.75 3.61 4.37
C GLN A 55 -3.72 3.67 3.17
N LEU A 56 -3.51 4.61 2.23
CA LEU A 56 -4.33 4.71 1.02
C LEU A 56 -4.22 3.44 0.16
N ILE A 57 -3.01 2.92 -0.03
CA ILE A 57 -2.80 1.67 -0.77
C ILE A 57 -3.55 0.52 -0.08
N ARG A 58 -3.47 0.41 1.25
CA ARG A 58 -4.19 -0.61 2.03
C ARG A 58 -5.71 -0.50 1.83
N GLN A 59 -6.29 0.69 2.02
CA GLN A 59 -7.73 0.90 1.82
C GLN A 59 -8.18 0.51 0.41
N GLN A 60 -7.37 0.85 -0.58
CA GLN A 60 -7.71 0.58 -1.97
C GLN A 60 -7.55 -0.90 -2.35
N LEU A 61 -6.58 -1.59 -1.77
CA LEU A 61 -6.47 -3.05 -1.87
C LEU A 61 -7.69 -3.73 -1.25
N GLU A 62 -8.17 -3.25 -0.10
CA GLU A 62 -9.38 -3.77 0.54
C GLU A 62 -10.62 -3.54 -0.33
N ARG A 63 -10.77 -2.34 -0.90
CA ARG A 63 -11.85 -2.04 -1.85
C ARG A 63 -11.82 -2.94 -3.08
N GLN A 64 -10.66 -3.13 -3.71
CA GLN A 64 -10.55 -4.00 -4.89
C GLN A 64 -10.81 -5.47 -4.56
N ARG A 65 -10.36 -5.93 -3.38
CA ARG A 65 -10.56 -7.31 -2.94
C ARG A 65 -12.05 -7.61 -2.68
N ILE A 66 -12.82 -6.62 -2.21
CA ILE A 66 -14.29 -6.71 -2.08
C ILE A 66 -14.97 -6.80 -3.46
N VAL A 67 -14.47 -6.04 -4.44
CA VAL A 67 -15.03 -6.01 -5.80
C VAL A 67 -14.80 -7.33 -6.55
N ASN A 68 -13.70 -8.05 -6.25
CA ASN A 68 -13.37 -9.33 -6.89
C ASN A 68 -14.10 -10.56 -6.31
N THR A 69 -14.98 -10.38 -5.30
CA THR A 69 -15.75 -11.45 -4.64
C THR A 69 -17.23 -11.46 -5.06
N LYS A 70 -17.54 -11.24 -6.35
CA LYS A 70 -18.91 -11.28 -6.86
C LYS A 70 -19.03 -12.12 -8.12
#